data_AF-A0A8B8IAY7-F1
#
_entry.id   AF-A0A8B8IAY7-F1
#
_cell.length_a   1.000
_cell.length_b   1.000
_cell.length_c   1.000
_cell.angle_alpha   90.00
_cell.angle_beta   90.00
_cell.angle_gamma   90.00
#
_symmetry.space_group_name_H-M   'P 1'
#
loop_
_entity.id
_entity.type
_entity.pdbx_description
1 polymer ?
#
loop_
_entity_poly.entity_id
_entity_poly.type
_entity_poly.pdbx_seq_one_letter_code
_entity_poly.pdbx_strand_id
1 'polypeptide(L)'
;MMNGTNSTIVPNSVLNTSTNSVKQDATAMKVENVGKAATSKDNTRDSSEDLLDLKGKVESRLLSMWNNVKFGWTVKLKTSFSKESPVWLLGRCYHRKLSPSGSLESSTEIGMEAGALDPMEQIYGEGIEGFKSDFISKVWMTYRREFPTMSGSTFTTDCGWGCMLRSGQMMLAQALVCHFLGRSWRWSPEKAIQNAREFQEDCLHRMIIKWFGDKSSVNSPLSIHQMVNLGESLGKKPGDWYGPASVAHCLRAVMIAASNENYEFDKLEVYVAQDSTVYIQDVYSHCRLANGSWKSLILLVPVKLGTDKINPIYAPCLTSLLTLDFCIGIIGGRPKHSLYFVGYQDDRLIHLDPHYCQEMVDVWQPNFSLQTFHCRSPRKMPISKMDPSCCIGFYLATHHDFETFINIISSFLVPQGVSSSNEYPIFTLHNGSRSLVMDLPNVRNSIYETEHHWMTPNIQDSDTDMESEEFVLL
;
A
#
# COMPACT_ATOMS: atom_id res chain seq x y z
N MET A 1 -2.08 -7.39 -60.39
CA MET A 1 -1.13 -6.97 -61.42
C MET A 1 0.21 -6.68 -60.74
N MET A 2 1.26 -7.38 -61.20
CA MET A 2 2.73 -7.12 -61.15
C MET A 2 3.35 -6.48 -59.88
N ASN A 3 4.19 -7.16 -59.10
CA ASN A 3 5.61 -7.59 -59.29
C ASN A 3 6.69 -6.49 -59.35
N GLY A 4 7.74 -6.65 -58.52
CA GLY A 4 9.14 -6.27 -58.79
C GLY A 4 9.78 -5.40 -57.68
N THR A 5 10.53 -5.95 -56.69
CA THR A 5 11.98 -6.33 -56.69
C THR A 5 12.93 -5.16 -56.99
N ASN A 6 13.97 -4.85 -56.19
CA ASN A 6 15.18 -5.65 -56.00
C ASN A 6 16.09 -5.11 -54.87
N SER A 7 16.90 -6.02 -54.33
CA SER A 7 17.98 -5.86 -53.34
C SER A 7 19.31 -6.38 -53.91
N THR A 8 20.45 -5.73 -53.61
CA THR A 8 21.83 -6.29 -53.68
C THR A 8 22.83 -5.32 -52.99
N ILE A 9 23.44 -5.64 -51.82
CA ILE A 9 24.74 -6.32 -51.53
C ILE A 9 26.00 -5.40 -51.69
N VAL A 10 26.61 -4.86 -50.59
CA VAL A 10 27.95 -5.09 -49.89
C VAL A 10 29.23 -5.01 -50.78
N PRO A 11 30.51 -4.75 -50.33
CA PRO A 11 31.10 -4.46 -48.99
C PRO A 11 32.33 -3.48 -48.88
N ASN A 12 32.77 -3.25 -47.62
CA ASN A 12 34.11 -2.97 -47.03
C ASN A 12 35.23 -2.16 -47.73
N SER A 13 35.85 -1.23 -46.98
CA SER A 13 37.33 -1.13 -46.88
C SER A 13 37.80 -0.41 -45.60
N VAL A 14 38.96 -0.87 -45.09
CA VAL A 14 39.69 -0.51 -43.87
C VAL A 14 40.99 0.21 -44.27
N LEU A 15 41.45 1.21 -43.49
CA LEU A 15 42.87 1.61 -43.29
C LEU A 15 42.92 2.58 -42.08
N ASN A 16 43.50 2.21 -40.92
CA ASN A 16 44.92 2.38 -40.50
C ASN A 16 45.44 3.81 -40.74
N THR A 17 46.07 4.58 -39.85
CA THR A 17 46.98 4.37 -38.69
C THR A 17 47.28 5.79 -38.16
N SER A 18 47.52 6.06 -36.88
CA SER A 18 48.89 6.18 -36.34
C SER A 18 48.87 6.64 -34.88
N THR A 19 49.80 6.06 -34.13
CA THR A 19 50.21 6.31 -32.75
C THR A 19 51.13 7.53 -32.62
N ASN A 20 51.07 8.26 -31.50
CA ASN A 20 52.26 8.48 -30.65
C ASN A 20 51.93 9.21 -29.34
N SER A 21 52.36 8.57 -28.25
CA SER A 21 52.55 9.07 -26.90
C SER A 21 53.71 10.07 -26.79
N VAL A 22 53.69 10.94 -25.77
CA VAL A 22 54.73 11.11 -24.72
C VAL A 22 54.79 12.56 -24.15
N LYS A 23 54.87 12.60 -22.81
CA LYS A 23 55.51 13.56 -21.87
C LYS A 23 54.70 14.64 -21.14
N GLN A 24 54.76 14.47 -19.81
CA GLN A 24 54.59 15.41 -18.71
C GLN A 24 55.49 16.64 -18.86
N ASP A 25 55.06 17.78 -18.31
CA ASP A 25 55.86 18.46 -17.28
C ASP A 25 55.05 19.45 -16.44
N ALA A 26 55.40 19.46 -15.15
CA ALA A 26 54.84 20.29 -14.10
C ALA A 26 55.38 21.72 -14.15
N THR A 27 54.57 22.71 -13.74
CA THR A 27 55.08 24.01 -13.31
C THR A 27 54.38 24.50 -12.05
N ALA A 28 55.21 24.92 -11.11
CA ALA A 28 54.91 25.37 -9.76
C ALA A 28 54.16 26.71 -9.74
N MET A 29 53.24 26.89 -8.78
CA MET A 29 52.78 28.20 -8.33
C MET A 29 53.27 28.50 -6.91
N LYS A 30 53.74 29.73 -6.78
CA LYS A 30 54.54 30.31 -5.70
C LYS A 30 53.61 30.86 -4.61
N VAL A 31 54.07 30.73 -3.37
CA VAL A 31 53.52 31.34 -2.16
C VAL A 31 53.75 32.86 -2.19
N GLU A 32 52.72 33.64 -1.88
CA GLU A 32 52.87 34.95 -1.22
C GLU A 32 51.70 35.17 -0.26
N ASN A 33 52.03 35.65 0.93
CA ASN A 33 51.15 35.90 2.06
C ASN A 33 51.28 37.38 2.46
N VAL A 34 50.31 37.83 3.27
CA VAL A 34 50.25 39.08 4.07
C VAL A 34 49.30 40.18 3.54
N GLY A 35 48.12 40.24 4.18
CA GLY A 35 47.79 41.40 5.01
C GLY A 35 46.46 42.12 4.73
N LYS A 36 45.42 41.86 5.54
CA LYS A 36 44.95 42.76 6.62
C LYS A 36 43.59 42.32 7.18
N ALA A 37 43.49 42.49 8.50
CA ALA A 37 42.37 42.16 9.36
C ALA A 37 41.12 43.01 9.10
N ALA A 38 39.95 42.37 9.17
CA ALA A 38 38.70 42.98 9.61
C ALA A 38 37.92 41.94 10.43
N THR A 39 37.72 42.23 11.72
CA THR A 39 37.01 41.40 12.68
C THR A 39 35.51 41.65 12.65
N SER A 40 34.78 40.53 12.69
CA SER A 40 33.61 40.26 13.54
C SER A 40 32.20 40.33 12.96
N LYS A 41 31.49 39.23 13.30
CA LYS A 41 30.03 39.00 13.38
C LYS A 41 29.33 38.54 12.10
N ASP A 42 29.50 37.26 11.74
CA ASP A 42 28.37 36.50 11.13
C ASP A 42 28.44 34.95 11.16
N ASN A 43 29.22 34.31 12.05
CA ASN A 43 29.39 32.84 12.02
C ASN A 43 28.68 32.04 13.13
N THR A 44 27.76 32.64 13.88
CA THR A 44 27.07 31.96 15.00
C THR A 44 25.63 31.55 14.72
N ARG A 45 25.10 31.78 13.51
CA ARG A 45 23.75 31.31 13.11
C ARG A 45 23.79 30.03 12.26
N ASP A 46 24.75 29.91 11.35
CA ASP A 46 24.92 28.70 10.50
C ASP A 46 25.24 27.45 11.33
N SER A 47 26.12 27.60 12.32
CA SER A 47 26.59 26.48 13.14
C SER A 47 25.51 25.90 14.05
N SER A 48 24.48 26.65 14.42
CA SER A 48 23.34 26.14 15.20
C SER A 48 22.31 25.42 14.34
N GLU A 49 22.04 25.90 13.12
CA GLU A 49 21.12 25.23 12.19
C GLU A 49 21.72 23.92 11.67
N ASP A 50 23.01 23.91 11.34
CA ASP A 50 23.74 22.70 10.96
C ASP A 50 23.76 21.66 12.08
N LEU A 51 23.91 22.09 13.33
CA LEU A 51 23.91 21.18 14.49
C LEU A 51 22.52 20.62 14.78
N LEU A 52 21.46 21.41 14.58
CA LEU A 52 20.07 20.98 14.70
C LEU A 52 19.67 20.02 13.57
N ASP A 53 20.12 20.28 12.34
CA ASP A 53 19.92 19.39 11.19
C ASP A 53 20.71 18.08 11.37
N LEU A 54 21.95 18.14 11.85
CA LEU A 54 22.74 16.96 12.18
C LEU A 54 22.08 16.14 13.30
N LYS A 55 21.55 16.80 14.34
CA LYS A 55 20.82 16.15 15.43
C LYS A 55 19.55 15.46 14.90
N GLY A 56 18.76 16.11 14.06
CA GLY A 56 17.57 15.51 13.44
C GLY A 56 17.89 14.33 12.51
N LYS A 57 19.01 14.41 11.77
CA LYS A 57 19.52 13.29 10.95
C LYS A 57 20.00 12.11 11.79
N VAL A 58 20.63 12.35 12.94
CA VAL A 58 21.06 11.28 13.85
C VAL A 58 19.86 10.65 14.56
N GLU A 59 18.92 11.45 15.07
CA GLU A 59 17.70 10.96 15.71
C GLU A 59 16.83 10.13 14.76
N SER A 60 16.69 10.57 13.50
CA SER A 60 15.96 9.80 12.48
C SER A 60 16.65 8.48 12.11
N ARG A 61 17.99 8.45 12.05
CA ARG A 61 18.77 7.21 11.88
C ARG A 61 18.62 6.26 13.07
N LEU A 62 18.69 6.78 14.30
CA LEU A 62 18.48 5.98 15.51
C LEU A 62 17.06 5.43 15.59
N LEU A 63 16.05 6.23 15.27
CA LEU A 63 14.65 5.78 15.22
C LEU A 63 14.42 4.75 14.11
N SER A 64 15.07 4.92 12.95
CA SER A 64 15.08 3.92 11.87
C SER A 64 15.70 2.61 12.32
N MET A 65 16.87 2.66 12.98
CA MET A 65 17.53 1.49 13.56
C MET A 65 16.65 0.83 14.62
N TRP A 66 16.04 1.61 15.52
CA TRP A 66 15.14 1.10 16.55
C TRP A 66 13.88 0.45 15.97
N ASN A 67 13.25 1.06 14.97
CA ASN A 67 12.10 0.47 14.30
C ASN A 67 12.49 -0.80 13.53
N ASN A 68 13.65 -0.82 12.88
CA ASN A 68 14.19 -2.03 12.28
C ASN A 68 14.49 -3.11 13.33
N VAL A 69 14.90 -2.75 14.54
CA VAL A 69 15.06 -3.72 15.64
C VAL A 69 13.69 -4.23 16.12
N LYS A 70 12.75 -3.33 16.38
CA LYS A 70 11.41 -3.67 16.89
C LYS A 70 10.60 -4.53 15.90
N PHE A 71 10.65 -4.18 14.60
CA PHE A 71 9.81 -4.79 13.56
C PHE A 71 10.58 -5.75 12.64
N GLY A 72 11.89 -5.52 12.45
CA GLY A 72 12.77 -6.31 11.58
C GLY A 72 13.63 -7.36 12.31
N TRP A 73 13.93 -7.20 13.60
CA TRP A 73 14.62 -8.20 14.44
C TRP A 73 13.66 -9.15 15.17
N THR A 74 12.35 -9.08 14.89
CA THR A 74 11.49 -10.25 15.11
C THR A 74 12.08 -11.37 14.25
N VAL A 75 12.92 -12.21 14.87
CA VAL A 75 13.51 -13.43 14.33
C VAL A 75 12.51 -14.07 13.38
N LYS A 76 12.97 -14.55 12.22
CA LYS A 76 12.23 -15.24 11.14
C LYS A 76 11.36 -16.41 11.68
N LEU A 77 10.40 -16.13 12.56
CA LEU A 77 9.39 -17.04 13.02
C LEU A 77 8.48 -17.18 11.81
N LYS A 78 8.69 -18.27 11.10
CA LYS A 78 7.86 -18.67 9.99
C LYS A 78 6.42 -18.70 10.49
N THR A 79 5.61 -17.75 10.04
CA THR A 79 4.19 -17.69 10.39
C THR A 79 3.56 -19.04 10.06
N SER A 80 3.01 -19.70 11.09
CA SER A 80 2.36 -21.00 10.94
C SER A 80 0.97 -20.81 10.35
N PHE A 81 0.62 -21.64 9.37
CA PHE A 81 -0.72 -21.71 8.79
C PHE A 81 -1.33 -23.05 9.14
N SER A 82 -2.60 -23.04 9.56
CA SER A 82 -3.37 -24.26 9.77
C SER A 82 -3.35 -25.09 8.48
N LYS A 83 -3.22 -26.40 8.63
CA LYS A 83 -3.31 -27.35 7.50
C LYS A 83 -4.76 -27.73 7.19
N GLU A 84 -5.68 -27.45 8.10
CA GLU A 84 -7.07 -27.90 8.07
C GLU A 84 -7.99 -26.77 7.60
N SER A 85 -7.69 -25.53 7.99
CA SER A 85 -8.53 -24.37 7.69
C SER A 85 -8.11 -23.65 6.41
N PRO A 86 -9.06 -23.19 5.58
CA PRO A 86 -8.76 -22.38 4.39
C PRO A 86 -8.05 -21.08 4.74
N VAL A 87 -7.19 -20.63 3.84
CA VAL A 87 -6.61 -19.29 3.87
C VAL A 87 -7.31 -18.43 2.83
N TRP A 88 -7.91 -17.33 3.27
CA TRP A 88 -8.51 -16.34 2.37
C TRP A 88 -7.55 -15.16 2.16
N LEU A 89 -7.44 -14.70 0.92
CA LEU A 89 -6.64 -13.54 0.55
C LEU A 89 -7.36 -12.78 -0.58
N LEU A 90 -7.91 -11.61 -0.28
CA LEU A 90 -8.61 -10.71 -1.22
C LEU A 90 -9.48 -11.45 -2.25
N GLY A 91 -10.56 -12.09 -1.80
CA GLY A 91 -11.49 -12.83 -2.66
C GLY A 91 -11.07 -14.25 -3.06
N ARG A 92 -9.80 -14.65 -2.84
CA ARG A 92 -9.32 -15.99 -3.20
C ARG A 92 -9.21 -16.88 -1.97
N CYS A 93 -9.71 -18.11 -2.11
CA CYS A 93 -9.61 -19.14 -1.09
C CYS A 93 -8.56 -20.19 -1.44
N TYR A 94 -7.67 -20.48 -0.50
CA TYR A 94 -6.59 -21.45 -0.65
C TYR A 94 -6.78 -22.59 0.36
N HIS A 95 -7.15 -23.77 -0.15
CA HIS A 95 -7.30 -25.00 0.63
C HIS A 95 -6.11 -25.91 0.39
N ARG A 96 -5.63 -26.59 1.44
CA ARG A 96 -4.75 -27.74 1.27
C ARG A 96 -5.63 -28.96 1.02
N LYS A 97 -5.59 -29.56 -0.18
CA LYS A 97 -6.24 -30.86 -0.41
C LYS A 97 -5.67 -31.87 0.60
N LEU A 98 -6.53 -32.48 1.40
CA LEU A 98 -6.19 -33.74 2.09
C LEU A 98 -6.03 -34.77 0.98
N SER A 99 -4.80 -35.19 0.69
CA SER A 99 -4.61 -36.44 -0.05
C SER A 99 -5.35 -37.53 0.75
N PRO A 100 -6.23 -38.34 0.14
CA PRO A 100 -6.78 -39.48 0.84
C PRO A 100 -5.59 -40.34 1.28
N SER A 101 -5.38 -40.47 2.58
CA SER A 101 -4.48 -41.49 3.12
C SER A 101 -4.98 -42.83 2.58
N GLY A 102 -4.11 -43.55 1.88
CA GLY A 102 -4.43 -44.83 1.25
C GLY A 102 -5.20 -45.73 2.20
N SER A 103 -6.38 -46.17 1.76
CA SER A 103 -7.12 -47.22 2.43
C SER A 103 -6.36 -48.53 2.31
N LEU A 104 -6.07 -49.10 3.48
CA LEU A 104 -5.73 -50.47 3.81
C LEU A 104 -5.88 -51.52 2.69
N GLU A 105 -4.78 -52.23 2.44
CA GLU A 105 -4.64 -53.66 2.13
C GLU A 105 -5.63 -54.33 1.16
N SER A 106 -5.14 -54.73 -0.01
CA SER A 106 -5.34 -56.09 -0.53
C SER A 106 -4.25 -56.45 -1.55
N SER A 107 -3.60 -57.57 -1.30
CA SER A 107 -2.43 -58.13 -1.95
C SER A 107 -2.67 -58.65 -3.38
N THR A 108 -1.73 -58.41 -4.29
CA THR A 108 -1.08 -59.44 -5.15
C THR A 108 0.15 -58.90 -5.86
N GLU A 109 1.20 -59.72 -5.91
CA GLU A 109 2.51 -59.44 -6.51
C GLU A 109 2.52 -59.49 -8.05
N ILE A 110 3.58 -58.88 -8.62
CA ILE A 110 4.38 -59.27 -9.82
C ILE A 110 4.52 -58.14 -10.86
N GLY A 111 5.74 -57.59 -10.94
CA GLY A 111 6.51 -57.52 -12.19
C GLY A 111 6.35 -56.34 -13.16
N MET A 112 7.51 -55.75 -13.47
CA MET A 112 7.92 -55.11 -14.73
C MET A 112 7.65 -53.62 -14.96
N GLU A 113 8.76 -52.95 -15.30
CA GLU A 113 8.87 -51.60 -15.82
C GLU A 113 8.01 -51.40 -17.08
N ALA A 114 7.23 -50.32 -17.10
CA ALA A 114 6.83 -49.65 -18.33
C ALA A 114 6.42 -48.21 -18.00
N GLY A 115 7.05 -47.26 -18.69
CA GLY A 115 6.80 -45.84 -18.52
C GLY A 115 5.33 -45.49 -18.74
N ALA A 116 4.78 -44.73 -17.81
CA ALA A 116 3.65 -43.86 -18.06
C ALA A 116 4.08 -42.47 -17.62
N LEU A 117 4.20 -41.58 -18.61
CA LEU A 117 4.11 -40.15 -18.44
C LEU A 117 2.84 -39.87 -17.63
N ASP A 118 2.98 -39.71 -16.32
CA ASP A 118 1.95 -39.05 -15.55
C ASP A 118 1.92 -37.61 -16.07
N PRO A 119 0.81 -37.12 -16.66
CA PRO A 119 0.74 -35.73 -16.99
C PRO A 119 0.75 -35.01 -15.65
N MET A 120 1.93 -34.47 -15.31
CA MET A 120 2.08 -33.44 -14.30
C MET A 120 1.21 -32.26 -14.76
N GLU A 121 -0.10 -32.34 -14.50
CA GLU A 121 -0.93 -31.18 -14.33
C GLU A 121 -0.33 -30.45 -13.14
N GLN A 122 0.58 -29.55 -13.48
CA GLN A 122 1.07 -28.49 -12.65
C GLN A 122 -0.16 -27.67 -12.26
N ILE A 123 -0.85 -28.07 -11.18
CA ILE A 123 -1.91 -27.30 -10.54
C ILE A 123 -1.23 -26.08 -9.90
N TYR A 124 -0.86 -25.11 -10.73
CA TYR A 124 -0.50 -23.78 -10.29
C TYR A 124 -1.73 -23.18 -9.61
N GLY A 125 -1.64 -22.92 -8.30
CA GLY A 125 -2.59 -22.04 -7.61
C GLY A 125 -3.47 -22.67 -6.54
N GLU A 126 -3.39 -23.97 -6.27
CA GLU A 126 -4.08 -24.57 -5.13
C GLU A 126 -3.18 -24.63 -3.87
N GLY A 127 -3.77 -24.45 -2.70
CA GLY A 127 -3.09 -24.60 -1.41
C GLY A 127 -2.06 -23.53 -1.05
N ILE A 128 -1.14 -23.90 -0.15
CA ILE A 128 -0.26 -22.93 0.52
C ILE A 128 0.75 -22.26 -0.42
N GLU A 129 1.19 -22.94 -1.48
CA GLU A 129 2.11 -22.35 -2.46
C GLU A 129 1.39 -21.33 -3.35
N GLY A 130 0.14 -21.60 -3.73
CA GLY A 130 -0.73 -20.62 -4.39
C GLY A 130 -0.95 -19.37 -3.54
N PHE A 131 -1.21 -19.57 -2.24
CA PHE A 131 -1.32 -18.47 -1.26
C PHE A 131 -0.03 -17.65 -1.19
N LYS A 132 1.13 -18.29 -1.05
CA LYS A 132 2.43 -17.59 -0.95
C LYS A 132 2.71 -16.79 -2.22
N SER A 133 2.48 -17.38 -3.39
CA SER A 133 2.65 -16.69 -4.68
C SER A 133 1.78 -15.43 -4.74
N ASP A 134 0.50 -15.52 -4.34
CA ASP A 134 -0.40 -14.35 -4.30
C ASP A 134 0.04 -13.30 -3.26
N PHE A 135 0.38 -13.73 -2.05
CA PHE A 135 0.82 -12.84 -0.99
C PHE A 135 2.09 -12.07 -1.38
N ILE A 136 3.09 -12.76 -1.93
CA ILE A 136 4.36 -12.16 -2.36
C ILE A 136 4.15 -11.17 -3.50
N SER A 137 3.10 -11.34 -4.30
CA SER A 137 2.79 -10.44 -5.41
C SER A 137 2.17 -9.10 -4.98
N LYS A 138 1.80 -8.96 -3.70
CA LYS A 138 1.23 -7.70 -3.19
C LYS A 138 2.34 -6.66 -3.06
N VAL A 139 2.09 -5.49 -3.64
CA VAL A 139 2.98 -4.33 -3.50
C VAL A 139 3.03 -3.94 -2.02
N TRP A 140 4.22 -4.02 -1.45
CA TRP A 140 4.53 -3.74 -0.07
C TRP A 140 5.28 -2.42 0.03
N MET A 141 4.63 -1.42 0.62
CA MET A 141 5.24 -0.12 0.86
C MET A 141 5.49 0.03 2.35
N THR A 142 6.72 0.38 2.67
CA THR A 142 7.21 0.49 4.04
C THR A 142 7.79 1.87 4.26
N TYR A 143 8.20 2.14 5.50
CA TYR A 143 9.05 3.29 5.78
C TYR A 143 10.27 3.30 4.87
N ARG A 144 10.59 4.51 4.38
CA ARG A 144 11.77 4.81 3.59
C ARG A 144 12.61 5.86 4.28
N ARG A 145 13.91 5.79 4.09
CA ARG A 145 14.88 6.80 4.52
C ARG A 145 15.72 7.26 3.34
N GLU A 146 16.34 8.42 3.53
CA GLU A 146 17.24 9.04 2.55
C GLU A 146 16.51 9.43 1.25
N PHE A 147 15.21 9.71 1.34
CA PHE A 147 14.50 10.38 0.26
C PHE A 147 14.74 11.90 0.29
N PRO A 148 14.51 12.64 -0.82
CA PRO A 148 14.66 14.08 -0.87
C PRO A 148 13.82 14.77 0.20
N THR A 149 14.35 15.84 0.80
CA THR A 149 13.66 16.57 1.87
C THR A 149 12.24 16.97 1.47
N MET A 150 11.27 16.72 2.35
CA MET A 150 9.89 17.15 2.15
C MET A 150 9.76 18.66 2.28
N SER A 151 9.03 19.29 1.35
CA SER A 151 8.77 20.73 1.32
C SER A 151 8.32 21.25 2.68
N GLY A 152 8.95 22.32 3.17
CA GLY A 152 8.61 22.93 4.45
C GLY A 152 9.03 22.13 5.70
N SER A 153 9.94 21.16 5.58
CA SER A 153 10.45 20.37 6.70
C SER A 153 11.93 19.98 6.53
N THR A 154 12.48 19.25 7.50
CA THR A 154 13.79 18.60 7.43
C THR A 154 13.70 17.08 7.25
N PHE A 155 12.48 16.54 7.05
CA PHE A 155 12.29 15.09 6.96
C PHE A 155 12.83 14.53 5.64
N THR A 156 13.74 13.58 5.78
CA THR A 156 14.25 12.69 4.72
C THR A 156 13.86 11.22 4.96
N THR A 157 12.96 11.00 5.93
CA THR A 157 12.37 9.71 6.24
C THR A 157 10.95 9.85 6.76
N ASP A 158 10.11 8.87 6.46
CA ASP A 158 8.76 8.76 7.01
C ASP A 158 8.68 7.83 8.22
N CYS A 159 9.84 7.34 8.69
CA CYS A 159 9.93 6.42 9.79
C CYS A 159 9.36 7.02 11.09
N GLY A 160 8.43 6.31 11.71
CA GLY A 160 7.78 6.70 12.96
C GLY A 160 6.52 7.54 12.81
N TRP A 161 6.14 7.96 11.60
CA TRP A 161 4.94 8.78 11.37
C TRP A 161 4.14 8.43 10.10
N GLY A 162 4.81 8.00 9.03
CA GLY A 162 4.18 7.75 7.72
C GLY A 162 3.39 6.45 7.58
N CYS A 163 3.20 5.65 8.63
CA CYS A 163 2.72 4.27 8.49
C CYS A 163 1.35 4.22 7.80
N MET A 164 0.43 5.12 8.14
CA MET A 164 -0.91 5.12 7.55
C MET A 164 -0.89 5.55 6.08
N LEU A 165 0.01 6.47 5.71
CA LEU A 165 0.23 6.84 4.31
C LEU A 165 0.70 5.61 3.53
N ARG A 166 1.66 4.85 4.06
CA ARG A 166 2.13 3.59 3.45
C ARG A 166 1.03 2.54 3.35
N SER A 167 0.20 2.38 4.38
CA SER A 167 -0.98 1.50 4.33
C SER A 167 -1.93 1.93 3.21
N GLY A 168 -2.21 3.23 3.09
CA GLY A 168 -3.02 3.79 2.00
C GLY A 168 -2.41 3.56 0.62
N GLN A 169 -1.10 3.77 0.45
CA GLN A 169 -0.41 3.49 -0.81
C GLN A 169 -0.50 2.00 -1.18
N MET A 170 -0.37 1.07 -0.23
CA MET A 170 -0.53 -0.37 -0.50
C MET A 170 -1.95 -0.72 -0.97
N MET A 171 -2.98 -0.17 -0.32
CA MET A 171 -4.37 -0.36 -0.74
C MET A 171 -4.63 0.20 -2.14
N LEU A 172 -4.16 1.41 -2.43
CA LEU A 172 -4.29 2.02 -3.75
C LEU A 172 -3.50 1.23 -4.80
N ALA A 173 -2.27 0.81 -4.50
CA ALA A 173 -1.47 -0.03 -5.39
C ALA A 173 -2.16 -1.36 -5.69
N GLN A 174 -2.83 -1.99 -4.72
CA GLN A 174 -3.63 -3.19 -4.97
C GLN A 174 -4.78 -2.93 -5.94
N ALA A 175 -5.46 -1.77 -5.85
CA ALA A 175 -6.48 -1.38 -6.82
C ALA A 175 -5.89 -1.20 -8.22
N LEU A 176 -4.74 -0.53 -8.34
CA LEU A 176 -4.06 -0.34 -9.62
C LEU A 176 -3.55 -1.66 -10.23
N VAL A 177 -3.04 -2.58 -9.41
CA VAL A 177 -2.70 -3.95 -9.84
C VAL A 177 -3.96 -4.65 -10.37
N CYS A 178 -5.09 -4.58 -9.66
CA CYS A 178 -6.35 -5.14 -10.17
C CYS A 178 -6.80 -4.48 -11.49
N HIS A 179 -6.61 -3.17 -11.65
CA HIS A 179 -7.02 -2.44 -12.84
C HIS A 179 -6.16 -2.74 -14.07
N PHE A 180 -4.83 -2.70 -13.94
CA PHE A 180 -3.91 -2.82 -15.07
C PHE A 180 -3.43 -4.25 -15.34
N LEU A 181 -3.31 -5.08 -14.30
CA LEU A 181 -2.77 -6.45 -14.39
C LEU A 181 -3.83 -7.52 -14.14
N GLY A 182 -4.91 -7.17 -13.45
CA GLY A 182 -5.96 -8.11 -13.03
C GLY A 182 -5.63 -8.87 -11.74
N ARG A 183 -6.66 -9.29 -11.01
CA ARG A 183 -6.54 -10.00 -9.72
C ARG A 183 -5.73 -11.30 -9.79
N SER A 184 -5.71 -11.96 -10.96
CA SER A 184 -5.03 -13.23 -11.18
C SER A 184 -3.52 -13.09 -11.47
N TRP A 185 -3.02 -11.86 -11.70
CA TRP A 185 -1.60 -11.62 -11.94
C TRP A 185 -0.75 -12.00 -10.72
N ARG A 186 0.47 -12.50 -10.97
CA ARG A 186 1.44 -12.89 -9.94
C ARG A 186 2.83 -12.40 -10.30
N TRP A 187 3.55 -11.86 -9.33
CA TRP A 187 4.95 -11.50 -9.45
C TRP A 187 5.85 -12.71 -9.19
N SER A 188 6.81 -12.95 -10.08
CA SER A 188 7.74 -14.09 -9.99
C SER A 188 9.15 -13.65 -10.40
N PRO A 189 9.93 -13.05 -9.48
CA PRO A 189 11.23 -12.47 -9.82
C PRO A 189 12.29 -13.50 -10.23
N GLU A 190 12.11 -14.77 -9.85
CA GLU A 190 13.02 -15.85 -10.22
C GLU A 190 12.75 -16.44 -11.61
N LYS A 191 11.61 -16.12 -12.24
CA LYS A 191 11.25 -16.62 -13.57
C LYS A 191 11.67 -15.62 -14.65
N ALA A 192 12.36 -16.11 -15.68
CA ALA A 192 12.66 -15.30 -16.86
C ALA A 192 11.38 -15.01 -17.65
N ILE A 193 11.27 -13.81 -18.20
CA ILE A 193 10.16 -13.39 -19.08
C ILE A 193 10.22 -14.20 -20.37
N GLN A 194 9.13 -14.90 -20.71
CA GLN A 194 9.10 -15.85 -21.81
C GLN A 194 8.40 -15.32 -23.07
N ASN A 195 7.49 -14.36 -22.91
CA ASN A 195 6.64 -13.89 -24.00
C ASN A 195 6.29 -12.40 -23.87
N ALA A 196 5.71 -11.83 -24.93
CA ALA A 196 5.37 -10.41 -25.00
C ALA A 196 4.34 -9.98 -23.94
N ARG A 197 3.44 -10.88 -23.54
CA ARG A 197 2.44 -10.60 -22.50
C ARG A 197 3.13 -10.43 -21.15
N GLU A 198 3.99 -11.36 -20.74
CA GLU A 198 4.75 -11.27 -19.49
C GLU A 198 5.66 -10.04 -19.47
N PHE A 199 6.25 -9.68 -20.62
CA PHE A 199 7.03 -8.45 -20.74
C PHE A 199 6.16 -7.21 -20.47
N GLN A 200 4.97 -7.14 -21.06
CA GLN A 200 4.04 -6.04 -20.86
C GLN A 200 3.53 -5.97 -19.40
N GLU A 201 3.25 -7.11 -18.79
CA GLU A 201 2.89 -7.21 -17.37
C GLU A 201 4.03 -6.72 -16.46
N ASP A 202 5.31 -7.04 -16.75
CA ASP A 202 6.45 -6.49 -16.01
C ASP A 202 6.57 -4.96 -16.19
N CYS A 203 6.38 -4.44 -17.41
CA CYS A 203 6.37 -3.00 -17.66
C CYS A 203 5.26 -2.28 -16.87
N LEU A 204 4.04 -2.81 -16.87
CA LEU A 204 2.91 -2.25 -16.12
C LEU A 204 3.15 -2.33 -14.62
N HIS A 205 3.66 -3.44 -14.11
CA HIS A 205 4.02 -3.58 -12.70
C HIS A 205 5.09 -2.57 -12.26
N ARG A 206 6.14 -2.38 -13.06
CA ARG A 206 7.16 -1.35 -12.80
C ARG A 206 6.58 0.05 -12.87
N MET A 207 5.66 0.31 -13.81
CA MET A 207 4.97 1.60 -13.92
C MET A 207 4.14 1.90 -12.66
N ILE A 208 3.39 0.91 -12.16
CA ILE A 208 2.62 1.04 -10.92
C ILE A 208 3.55 1.48 -9.79
N ILE A 209 4.69 0.79 -9.59
CA ILE A 209 5.64 1.15 -8.52
C ILE A 209 6.26 2.53 -8.73
N LYS A 210 6.57 2.91 -9.99
CA LYS A 210 7.09 4.23 -10.34
C LYS A 210 6.17 5.36 -9.89
N TRP A 211 4.85 5.19 -10.00
CA TRP A 211 3.90 6.19 -9.54
C TRP A 211 3.98 6.48 -8.03
N PHE A 212 4.47 5.53 -7.22
CA PHE A 212 4.64 5.67 -5.77
C PHE A 212 6.07 6.02 -5.33
N GLY A 213 7.01 6.25 -6.26
CA GLY A 213 8.39 6.56 -5.92
C GLY A 213 8.52 7.70 -4.90
N ASP A 214 9.43 7.57 -3.93
CA ASP A 214 9.56 8.49 -2.78
C ASP A 214 10.22 9.84 -3.13
N LYS A 215 9.75 10.49 -4.19
CA LYS A 215 10.22 11.80 -4.63
C LYS A 215 9.04 12.60 -5.16
N SER A 216 9.03 13.89 -4.85
CA SER A 216 8.12 14.84 -5.50
C SER A 216 8.42 14.91 -7.00
N SER A 217 7.53 14.35 -7.82
CA SER A 217 7.63 14.33 -9.27
C SER A 217 6.26 14.11 -9.89
N VAL A 218 6.00 14.78 -11.00
CA VAL A 218 4.82 14.55 -11.87
C VAL A 218 4.70 13.09 -12.34
N ASN A 219 5.84 12.41 -12.46
CA ASN A 219 5.90 11.00 -12.86
C ASN A 219 5.71 10.03 -11.68
N SER A 220 5.87 10.51 -10.43
CA SER A 220 5.55 9.78 -9.19
C SER A 220 4.41 10.47 -8.44
N PRO A 221 3.21 10.60 -9.06
CA PRO A 221 2.13 11.43 -8.54
C PRO A 221 1.47 10.85 -7.28
N LEU A 222 1.73 9.58 -6.95
CA LEU A 222 1.21 8.89 -5.77
C LEU A 222 2.28 8.76 -4.66
N SER A 223 3.38 9.51 -4.78
CA SER A 223 4.47 9.56 -3.81
C SER A 223 4.01 10.03 -2.43
N ILE A 224 4.73 9.63 -1.39
CA ILE A 224 4.47 10.12 -0.03
C ILE A 224 4.59 11.65 0.06
N HIS A 225 5.52 12.26 -0.70
CA HIS A 225 5.64 13.71 -0.81
C HIS A 225 4.35 14.35 -1.31
N GLN A 226 3.75 13.80 -2.36
CA GLN A 226 2.51 14.33 -2.91
C GLN A 226 1.32 14.13 -1.97
N MET A 227 1.26 12.98 -1.29
CA MET A 227 0.25 12.73 -0.26
C MET A 227 0.34 13.74 0.89
N VAL A 228 1.55 14.07 1.34
CA VAL A 228 1.78 15.06 2.40
C VAL A 228 1.46 16.47 1.93
N ASN A 229 1.90 16.85 0.73
CA ASN A 229 1.60 18.15 0.11
C ASN A 229 0.09 18.40 0.01
N LEU A 230 -0.67 17.44 -0.53
CA LEU A 230 -2.13 17.56 -0.60
C LEU A 230 -2.81 17.40 0.76
N GLY A 231 -2.16 16.70 1.70
CA GLY A 231 -2.60 16.57 3.08
C GLY A 231 -2.59 17.89 3.86
N GLU A 232 -1.85 18.91 3.42
CA GLU A 232 -1.87 20.25 4.02
C GLU A 232 -3.27 20.86 4.02
N SER A 233 -4.04 20.63 2.95
CA SER A 233 -5.45 21.03 2.87
C SER A 233 -6.36 20.35 3.90
N LEU A 234 -5.92 19.22 4.46
CA LEU A 234 -6.57 18.49 5.55
C LEU A 234 -5.98 18.86 6.93
N GLY A 235 -5.16 19.91 7.00
CA GLY A 235 -4.48 20.35 8.22
C GLY A 235 -3.33 19.44 8.66
N LYS A 236 -2.77 18.64 7.75
CA LYS A 236 -1.65 17.71 8.03
C LYS A 236 -0.33 18.24 7.52
N LYS A 237 0.74 18.00 8.27
CA LYS A 237 2.12 18.38 7.92
C LYS A 237 3.05 17.16 7.91
N PRO A 238 4.25 17.26 7.32
CA PRO A 238 5.28 16.23 7.50
C PRO A 238 5.48 15.90 8.99
N GLY A 239 5.42 14.61 9.35
CA GLY A 239 5.50 14.15 10.74
C GLY A 239 4.14 13.87 11.40
N ASP A 240 3.03 14.39 10.88
CA ASP A 240 1.70 14.15 11.45
C ASP A 240 1.20 12.74 11.14
N TRP A 241 0.45 12.19 12.10
CA TRP A 241 -0.26 10.94 11.88
C TRP A 241 -1.59 11.17 11.15
N TYR A 242 -1.90 10.25 10.22
CA TYR A 242 -3.14 10.19 9.48
C TYR A 242 -4.00 9.05 10.01
N GLY A 243 -5.29 9.30 10.24
CA GLY A 243 -6.26 8.23 10.49
C GLY A 243 -6.77 7.59 9.19
N PRO A 244 -7.48 6.45 9.26
CA PRO A 244 -8.02 5.75 8.09
C PRO A 244 -8.92 6.63 7.21
N ALA A 245 -9.78 7.45 7.83
CA ALA A 245 -10.63 8.39 7.09
C ALA A 245 -9.81 9.49 6.40
N SER A 246 -8.87 10.11 7.12
CA SER A 246 -8.01 11.16 6.58
C SER A 246 -7.17 10.66 5.41
N VAL A 247 -6.60 9.45 5.49
CA VAL A 247 -5.83 8.89 4.37
C VAL A 247 -6.73 8.52 3.19
N ALA A 248 -7.96 8.02 3.40
CA ALA A 248 -8.88 7.74 2.30
C ALA A 248 -9.19 9.01 1.48
N HIS A 249 -9.47 10.12 2.17
CA HIS A 249 -9.66 11.42 1.52
C HIS A 249 -8.39 11.94 0.84
N CYS A 250 -7.22 11.73 1.44
CA CYS A 250 -5.93 12.04 0.82
C CYS A 250 -5.73 11.24 -0.48
N LEU A 251 -6.00 9.93 -0.49
CA LEU A 251 -5.91 9.09 -1.70
C LEU A 251 -6.82 9.60 -2.81
N ARG A 252 -8.04 10.03 -2.47
CA ARG A 252 -8.95 10.67 -3.44
C ARG A 252 -8.34 11.95 -4.03
N ALA A 253 -7.85 12.85 -3.18
CA ALA A 253 -7.24 14.11 -3.63
C ALA A 253 -6.02 13.87 -4.53
N VAL A 254 -5.17 12.91 -4.14
CA VAL A 254 -3.97 12.53 -4.89
C VAL A 254 -4.32 11.96 -6.25
N MET A 255 -5.33 11.09 -6.34
CA MET A 255 -5.76 10.52 -7.63
C MET A 255 -6.36 11.59 -8.56
N ILE A 256 -7.13 12.56 -8.04
CA ILE A 256 -7.63 13.71 -8.81
C ILE A 256 -6.48 14.57 -9.33
N ALA A 257 -5.49 14.86 -8.48
CA ALA A 257 -4.32 15.63 -8.90
C ALA A 257 -3.51 14.86 -9.96
N ALA A 258 -3.34 13.55 -9.79
CA ALA A 258 -2.60 12.69 -10.71
C ALA A 258 -3.24 12.65 -12.10
N SER A 259 -4.57 12.57 -12.20
CA SER A 259 -5.28 12.54 -13.49
C SER A 259 -5.11 13.81 -14.33
N ASN A 260 -4.74 14.94 -13.73
CA ASN A 260 -4.52 16.17 -14.50
C ASN A 260 -3.29 16.09 -15.43
N GLU A 261 -2.31 15.25 -15.08
CA GLU A 261 -1.03 15.15 -15.81
C GLU A 261 -0.75 13.72 -16.34
N ASN A 262 -1.51 12.72 -15.92
CA ASN A 262 -1.30 11.32 -16.26
C ASN A 262 -2.64 10.69 -16.72
N TYR A 263 -2.79 10.53 -18.03
CA TYR A 263 -4.03 10.05 -18.67
C TYR A 263 -4.40 8.61 -18.27
N GLU A 264 -3.44 7.85 -17.73
CA GLU A 264 -3.69 6.51 -17.20
C GLU A 264 -4.72 6.51 -16.05
N PHE A 265 -4.88 7.63 -15.34
CA PHE A 265 -5.84 7.75 -14.24
C PHE A 265 -7.22 8.30 -14.65
N ASP A 266 -7.40 8.79 -15.89
CA ASP A 266 -8.67 9.38 -16.36
C ASP A 266 -9.85 8.40 -16.28
N LYS A 267 -9.55 7.10 -16.36
CA LYS A 267 -10.52 6.00 -16.31
C LYS A 267 -10.79 5.49 -14.90
N LEU A 268 -10.20 6.09 -13.88
CA LEU A 268 -10.36 5.71 -12.48
C LEU A 268 -11.12 6.80 -11.72
N GLU A 269 -11.95 6.39 -10.78
CA GLU A 269 -12.62 7.27 -9.83
C GLU A 269 -12.39 6.74 -8.42
N VAL A 270 -12.01 7.62 -7.49
CA VAL A 270 -11.94 7.28 -6.06
C VAL A 270 -13.12 7.93 -5.34
N TYR A 271 -14.01 7.11 -4.82
CA TYR A 271 -15.13 7.56 -3.98
C TYR A 271 -14.87 7.19 -2.52
N VAL A 272 -14.99 8.16 -1.63
CA VAL A 272 -14.87 7.96 -0.18
C VAL A 272 -16.25 8.10 0.45
N ALA A 273 -16.76 7.02 1.02
CA ALA A 273 -18.04 7.01 1.72
C ALA A 273 -18.04 8.05 2.85
N GLN A 274 -19.19 8.67 3.06
CA GLN A 274 -19.36 9.73 4.03
C GLN A 274 -20.25 9.22 5.15
N ASP A 275 -19.87 9.47 6.41
CA ASP A 275 -20.68 9.05 7.56
C ASP A 275 -20.98 7.54 7.56
N SER A 276 -19.99 6.72 7.13
CA SER A 276 -20.14 5.27 6.90
C SER A 276 -21.32 4.90 5.98
N THR A 277 -21.64 5.78 5.02
CA THR A 277 -22.74 5.63 4.06
C THR A 277 -22.22 5.81 2.63
N VAL A 278 -22.58 4.88 1.75
CA VAL A 278 -22.32 4.97 0.30
C VAL A 278 -23.57 5.50 -0.38
N TYR A 279 -23.48 6.69 -0.96
CA TYR A 279 -24.57 7.32 -1.71
C TYR A 279 -24.51 6.89 -3.18
N ILE A 280 -25.42 6.01 -3.58
CA ILE A 280 -25.42 5.34 -4.87
C ILE A 280 -25.51 6.36 -6.02
N GLN A 281 -26.36 7.38 -5.88
CA GLN A 281 -26.50 8.41 -6.90
C GLN A 281 -25.21 9.21 -7.12
N ASP A 282 -24.46 9.49 -6.05
CA ASP A 282 -23.18 10.18 -6.15
C ASP A 282 -22.19 9.31 -6.93
N VAL A 283 -22.12 8.01 -6.63
CA VAL A 283 -21.23 7.09 -7.35
C VAL A 283 -21.55 7.07 -8.86
N TYR A 284 -22.83 7.00 -9.25
CA TYR A 284 -23.19 7.09 -10.68
C TYR A 284 -22.77 8.42 -11.30
N SER A 285 -23.03 9.54 -10.61
CA SER A 285 -22.66 10.88 -11.11
C SER A 285 -21.15 11.05 -11.28
N HIS A 286 -20.35 10.41 -10.43
CA HIS A 286 -18.89 10.47 -10.50
C HIS A 286 -18.28 9.51 -11.55
N CYS A 287 -18.84 8.31 -11.69
CA CYS A 287 -18.26 7.27 -12.54
C CYS A 287 -18.80 7.29 -13.97
N ARG A 288 -19.99 7.85 -14.22
CA ARG A 288 -20.59 7.89 -15.55
C ARG A 288 -20.19 9.16 -16.29
N LEU A 289 -19.42 9.00 -17.36
CA LEU A 289 -19.01 10.09 -18.24
C LEU A 289 -20.15 10.53 -19.18
N ALA A 290 -20.06 11.75 -19.71
CA ALA A 290 -21.08 12.32 -20.62
C ALA A 290 -21.29 11.50 -21.90
N ASN A 291 -20.27 10.78 -22.36
CA ASN A 291 -20.34 9.86 -23.49
C ASN A 291 -20.95 8.49 -23.13
N GLY A 292 -21.42 8.30 -21.90
CA GLY A 292 -22.00 7.05 -21.39
C GLY A 292 -20.99 6.00 -20.93
N SER A 293 -19.68 6.25 -21.06
CA SER A 293 -18.65 5.32 -20.55
C SER A 293 -18.53 5.37 -19.03
N TRP A 294 -18.02 4.29 -18.45
CA TRP A 294 -17.87 4.10 -17.01
C TRP A 294 -16.39 4.17 -16.60
N LYS A 295 -16.08 4.96 -15.57
CA LYS A 295 -14.79 4.92 -14.88
C LYS A 295 -14.77 3.76 -13.88
N SER A 296 -13.70 2.99 -13.86
CA SER A 296 -13.49 1.98 -12.83
C SER A 296 -13.43 2.64 -11.45
N LEU A 297 -14.15 2.07 -10.49
CA LEU A 297 -14.38 2.66 -9.18
C LEU A 297 -13.46 2.03 -8.14
N ILE A 298 -12.76 2.88 -7.39
CA ILE A 298 -12.10 2.55 -6.12
C ILE A 298 -12.98 3.13 -5.02
N LEU A 299 -13.73 2.27 -4.34
CA LEU A 299 -14.63 2.64 -3.26
C LEU A 299 -13.93 2.45 -1.91
N LEU A 300 -13.78 3.52 -1.14
CA LEU A 300 -13.18 3.52 0.19
C LEU A 300 -14.24 3.84 1.23
N VAL A 301 -14.37 2.98 2.25
CA VAL A 301 -15.38 3.10 3.30
C VAL A 301 -14.70 3.19 4.67
N PRO A 302 -14.43 4.41 5.18
CA PRO A 302 -13.97 4.61 6.55
C PRO A 302 -15.08 4.26 7.55
N VAL A 303 -14.75 3.47 8.57
CA VAL A 303 -15.69 3.01 9.60
C VAL A 303 -15.05 2.98 11.00
N LYS A 304 -15.89 2.96 12.03
CA LYS A 304 -15.48 2.76 13.43
C LYS A 304 -16.32 1.66 14.07
N LEU A 305 -15.70 0.50 14.30
CA LEU A 305 -16.37 -0.77 14.67
C LEU A 305 -16.35 -1.06 16.17
N GLY A 306 -16.17 -0.02 16.99
CA GLY A 306 -16.03 -0.12 18.44
C GLY A 306 -15.41 1.15 19.03
N THR A 307 -15.25 1.18 20.35
CA THR A 307 -14.62 2.29 21.08
C THR A 307 -13.10 2.10 21.14
N ASP A 308 -12.64 1.19 22.01
CA ASP A 308 -11.22 0.91 22.27
C ASP A 308 -10.73 -0.37 21.58
N LYS A 309 -11.65 -1.30 21.39
CA LYS A 309 -11.46 -2.60 20.72
C LYS A 309 -12.61 -2.80 19.75
N ILE A 310 -12.36 -3.61 18.73
CA ILE A 310 -13.42 -4.04 17.82
C ILE A 310 -14.53 -4.76 18.60
N ASN A 311 -15.78 -4.42 18.31
CA ASN A 311 -16.91 -5.17 18.82
C ASN A 311 -16.95 -6.54 18.11
N PRO A 312 -16.91 -7.68 18.84
CA PRO A 312 -16.85 -9.02 18.24
C PRO A 312 -17.97 -9.33 17.24
N ILE A 313 -19.13 -8.68 17.32
CA ILE A 313 -20.23 -8.87 16.36
C ILE A 313 -19.80 -8.59 14.91
N TYR A 314 -18.83 -7.69 14.70
CA TYR A 314 -18.36 -7.33 13.37
C TYR A 314 -17.27 -8.24 12.81
N ALA A 315 -16.68 -9.11 13.65
CA ALA A 315 -15.58 -9.96 13.22
C ALA A 315 -15.96 -10.89 12.04
N PRO A 316 -17.11 -11.60 12.09
CA PRO A 316 -17.55 -12.42 10.95
C PRO A 316 -17.79 -11.60 9.68
N CYS A 317 -18.41 -10.42 9.82
CA CYS A 317 -18.67 -9.52 8.69
C CYS A 317 -17.36 -9.08 8.01
N LEU A 318 -16.35 -8.67 8.80
CA LEU A 318 -15.04 -8.27 8.25
C LEU A 318 -14.35 -9.42 7.49
N THR A 319 -14.35 -10.62 8.05
CA THR A 319 -13.77 -11.78 7.36
C THR A 319 -14.56 -12.14 6.09
N SER A 320 -15.89 -12.02 6.11
CA SER A 320 -16.73 -12.26 4.92
C SER A 320 -16.51 -11.19 3.85
N LEU A 321 -16.28 -9.93 4.21
CA LEU A 321 -15.92 -8.90 3.22
C LEU A 321 -14.60 -9.23 2.51
N LEU A 322 -13.62 -9.82 3.21
CA LEU A 322 -12.35 -10.26 2.61
C LEU A 322 -12.50 -11.46 1.65
N THR A 323 -13.65 -12.14 1.64
CA THR A 323 -13.95 -13.21 0.67
C THR A 323 -14.56 -12.69 -0.64
N LEU A 324 -14.90 -11.41 -0.73
CA LEU A 324 -15.48 -10.82 -1.93
C LEU A 324 -14.42 -10.54 -3.00
N ASP A 325 -14.72 -10.84 -4.26
CA ASP A 325 -13.80 -10.63 -5.40
C ASP A 325 -13.43 -9.16 -5.61
N PHE A 326 -14.33 -8.24 -5.26
CA PHE A 326 -14.11 -6.80 -5.34
C PHE A 326 -13.36 -6.23 -4.13
N CYS A 327 -13.13 -6.99 -3.05
CA CYS A 327 -12.43 -6.47 -1.88
C CYS A 327 -10.93 -6.31 -2.16
N ILE A 328 -10.42 -5.09 -1.93
CA ILE A 328 -8.98 -4.77 -2.00
C ILE A 328 -8.39 -4.60 -0.59
N GLY A 329 -9.05 -5.15 0.43
CA GLY A 329 -8.53 -5.24 1.79
C GLY A 329 -8.95 -4.10 2.70
N ILE A 330 -8.30 -4.02 3.86
CA ILE A 330 -8.67 -3.10 4.95
C ILE A 330 -7.39 -2.44 5.46
N ILE A 331 -7.38 -1.11 5.57
CA ILE A 331 -6.32 -0.38 6.27
C ILE A 331 -6.84 0.07 7.63
N GLY A 332 -6.01 0.00 8.66
CA GLY A 332 -6.43 0.39 10.00
C GLY A 332 -5.29 0.29 10.99
N GLY A 333 -5.57 0.62 12.24
CA GLY A 333 -4.59 0.60 13.31
C GLY A 333 -4.50 1.91 14.07
N ARG A 334 -3.71 1.88 15.14
CA ARG A 334 -3.54 2.99 16.06
C ARG A 334 -2.53 4.01 15.54
N PRO A 335 -2.46 5.21 16.14
CA PRO A 335 -1.35 6.13 15.93
C PRO A 335 0.00 5.41 15.94
N LYS A 336 0.79 5.60 14.87
CA LYS A 336 2.12 5.00 14.65
C LYS A 336 2.15 3.46 14.57
N HIS A 337 0.99 2.81 14.40
CA HIS A 337 0.87 1.36 14.26
C HIS A 337 -0.26 0.95 13.31
N SER A 338 -0.16 1.37 12.04
CA SER A 338 -1.12 0.99 10.99
C SER A 338 -0.68 -0.22 10.19
N LEU A 339 -1.65 -1.01 9.73
CA LEU A 339 -1.44 -2.22 8.96
C LEU A 339 -2.38 -2.25 7.75
N TYR A 340 -2.01 -3.03 6.74
CA TYR A 340 -2.88 -3.34 5.61
C TYR A 340 -3.27 -4.81 5.65
N PHE A 341 -4.52 -5.09 6.01
CA PHE A 341 -5.09 -6.42 6.11
C PHE A 341 -5.59 -6.88 4.75
N VAL A 342 -5.08 -8.02 4.29
CA VAL A 342 -5.30 -8.56 2.94
C VAL A 342 -6.02 -9.90 2.93
N GLY A 343 -6.25 -10.50 4.09
CA GLY A 343 -6.83 -11.82 4.18
C GLY A 343 -6.99 -12.30 5.61
N TYR A 344 -7.37 -13.56 5.78
CA TYR A 344 -7.49 -14.19 7.08
C TYR A 344 -7.34 -15.71 6.99
N GLN A 345 -7.07 -16.32 8.14
CA GLN A 345 -7.22 -17.76 8.39
C GLN A 345 -7.69 -17.90 9.83
N ASP A 346 -8.76 -18.67 10.04
CA ASP A 346 -9.43 -18.79 11.34
C ASP A 346 -9.82 -17.40 11.88
N ASP A 347 -9.47 -17.09 13.13
CA ASP A 347 -9.72 -15.81 13.80
C ASP A 347 -8.60 -14.76 13.60
N ARG A 348 -7.70 -14.99 12.63
CA ARG A 348 -6.50 -14.17 12.45
C ARG A 348 -6.44 -13.49 11.09
N LEU A 349 -6.27 -12.18 11.11
CA LEU A 349 -6.05 -11.36 9.93
C LEU A 349 -4.60 -11.46 9.44
N ILE A 350 -4.45 -11.66 8.15
CA ILE A 350 -3.18 -11.65 7.42
C ILE A 350 -2.93 -10.22 6.93
N HIS A 351 -1.72 -9.69 7.15
CA HIS A 351 -1.42 -8.30 6.86
C HIS A 351 -0.02 -8.07 6.28
N LEU A 352 0.10 -6.93 5.60
CA LEU A 352 1.36 -6.27 5.25
C LEU A 352 1.64 -5.16 6.28
N ASP A 353 2.88 -5.16 6.78
CA ASP A 353 3.34 -4.28 7.84
C ASP A 353 4.29 -3.21 7.27
N PRO A 354 3.94 -1.91 7.31
CA PRO A 354 4.78 -0.85 6.75
C PRO A 354 5.96 -0.45 7.65
N HIS A 355 6.08 -0.96 8.88
CA HIS A 355 7.02 -0.42 9.88
C HIS A 355 8.49 -0.81 9.69
N TYR A 356 8.82 -1.51 8.60
CA TYR A 356 10.19 -1.81 8.23
C TYR A 356 10.83 -0.62 7.50
N CYS A 357 11.95 -0.09 7.99
CA CYS A 357 12.62 1.06 7.39
C CYS A 357 13.68 0.62 6.38
N GLN A 358 13.40 0.85 5.10
CA GLN A 358 14.24 0.53 3.96
C GLN A 358 14.87 1.81 3.37
N GLU A 359 15.96 1.70 2.62
CA GLU A 359 16.49 2.85 1.85
C GLU A 359 15.55 3.19 0.70
N MET A 360 15.48 4.46 0.32
CA MET A 360 14.80 4.88 -0.90
C MET A 360 15.35 4.10 -2.11
N VAL A 361 14.46 3.70 -3.02
CA VAL A 361 14.82 3.20 -4.34
C VAL A 361 14.57 4.29 -5.36
N ASP A 362 15.57 4.63 -6.17
CA ASP A 362 15.35 5.45 -7.37
C ASP A 362 14.63 4.62 -8.44
N VAL A 363 13.30 4.70 -8.45
CA VAL A 363 12.42 3.94 -9.34
C VAL A 363 12.52 4.36 -10.81
N TRP A 364 13.23 5.44 -11.12
CA TRP A 364 13.40 5.93 -12.49
C TRP A 364 14.65 5.38 -13.18
N GLN A 365 15.50 4.64 -12.46
CA GLN A 365 16.57 3.87 -13.07
C GLN A 365 16.01 2.76 -13.97
N PRO A 366 16.61 2.49 -15.16
CA PRO A 366 16.08 1.53 -16.14
C PRO A 366 15.76 0.13 -15.56
N ASN A 367 16.55 -0.33 -14.58
CA ASN A 367 16.42 -1.66 -13.97
C ASN A 367 16.38 -1.58 -12.43
N PHE A 368 15.64 -0.63 -11.88
CA PHE A 368 15.50 -0.52 -10.43
C PHE A 368 15.01 -1.84 -9.81
N SER A 369 15.50 -2.14 -8.60
CA SER A 369 15.17 -3.38 -7.89
C SER A 369 13.75 -3.33 -7.34
N LEU A 370 12.97 -4.38 -7.65
CA LEU A 370 11.61 -4.57 -7.14
C LEU A 370 11.57 -5.26 -5.77
N GLN A 371 12.70 -5.83 -5.31
CA GLN A 371 12.72 -6.74 -4.15
C GLN A 371 12.17 -6.13 -2.86
N THR A 372 12.45 -4.85 -2.62
CA THR A 372 12.01 -4.13 -1.40
C THR A 372 10.53 -3.73 -1.43
N PHE A 373 9.85 -3.92 -2.57
CA PHE A 373 8.44 -3.62 -2.77
C PHE A 373 7.55 -4.86 -2.68
N HIS A 374 8.07 -6.01 -2.26
CA HIS A 374 7.31 -7.26 -2.18
C HIS A 374 7.66 -8.05 -0.92
N CYS A 375 6.64 -8.34 -0.10
CA CYS A 375 6.85 -9.00 1.19
C CYS A 375 6.89 -10.52 1.04
N ARG A 376 8.00 -11.14 1.47
CA ARG A 376 8.17 -12.61 1.44
C ARG A 376 7.63 -13.35 2.66
N SER A 377 7.24 -12.62 3.70
CA SER A 377 6.92 -13.19 5.02
C SER A 377 5.56 -12.70 5.50
N PRO A 378 4.46 -13.45 5.24
CA PRO A 378 3.14 -13.08 5.73
C PRO A 378 3.10 -13.06 7.24
N ARG A 379 2.42 -12.08 7.82
CA ARG A 379 2.19 -11.96 9.27
C ARG A 379 0.71 -12.10 9.57
N LYS A 380 0.40 -12.61 10.77
CA LYS A 380 -0.97 -12.80 11.26
C LYS A 380 -1.17 -12.14 12.62
N MET A 381 -2.34 -11.58 12.86
CA MET A 381 -2.75 -11.12 14.20
C MET A 381 -4.21 -11.50 14.48
N PRO A 382 -4.58 -11.79 15.74
CA PRO A 382 -5.98 -12.00 16.11
C PRO A 382 -6.84 -10.79 15.73
N ILE A 383 -8.03 -11.04 15.16
CA ILE A 383 -8.95 -9.96 14.79
C ILE A 383 -9.36 -9.09 15.99
N SER A 384 -9.44 -9.68 17.19
CA SER A 384 -9.72 -8.98 18.45
C SER A 384 -8.67 -7.94 18.85
N LYS A 385 -7.46 -7.99 18.24
CA LYS A 385 -6.40 -6.99 18.44
C LYS A 385 -6.39 -5.89 17.38
N MET A 386 -7.23 -6.00 16.34
CA MET A 386 -7.37 -4.95 15.33
C MET A 386 -7.98 -3.70 15.98
N ASP A 387 -7.47 -2.53 15.59
CA ASP A 387 -8.06 -1.27 16.02
C ASP A 387 -9.47 -1.09 15.42
N PRO A 388 -10.46 -0.58 16.18
CA PRO A 388 -11.82 -0.41 15.66
C PRO A 388 -11.92 0.65 14.56
N SER A 389 -10.96 1.57 14.42
CA SER A 389 -10.95 2.53 13.31
C SER A 389 -10.22 1.93 12.11
N CYS A 390 -10.94 1.81 10.99
CA CYS A 390 -10.39 1.28 9.75
C CYS A 390 -11.07 1.87 8.51
N CYS A 391 -10.52 1.57 7.34
CA CYS A 391 -11.12 1.86 6.05
C CYS A 391 -11.10 0.59 5.22
N ILE A 392 -12.24 0.22 4.68
CA ILE A 392 -12.44 -0.97 3.84
C ILE A 392 -12.41 -0.50 2.38
N GLY A 393 -11.63 -1.17 1.55
CA GLY A 393 -11.50 -0.82 0.13
C GLY A 393 -12.18 -1.86 -0.77
N PHE A 394 -12.82 -1.36 -1.83
CA PHE A 394 -13.34 -2.17 -2.92
C PHE A 394 -12.88 -1.62 -4.28
N TYR A 395 -12.64 -2.51 -5.24
CA TYR A 395 -12.36 -2.17 -6.62
C TYR A 395 -13.41 -2.79 -7.53
N LEU A 396 -14.09 -1.95 -8.30
CA LEU A 396 -15.26 -2.28 -9.13
C LEU A 396 -14.97 -1.79 -10.55
N ALA A 397 -14.50 -2.69 -11.41
CA ALA A 397 -13.95 -2.33 -12.70
C ALA A 397 -15.00 -1.75 -13.66
N THR A 398 -16.22 -2.29 -13.59
CA THR A 398 -17.31 -1.99 -14.52
C THR A 398 -18.57 -1.54 -13.79
N HIS A 399 -19.48 -0.92 -14.53
CA HIS A 399 -20.83 -0.60 -14.05
C HIS A 399 -21.55 -1.84 -13.52
N HIS A 400 -21.39 -3.00 -14.19
CA HIS A 400 -21.99 -4.25 -13.75
C HIS A 400 -21.42 -4.77 -12.42
N ASP A 401 -20.12 -4.57 -12.17
CA ASP A 401 -19.51 -4.92 -10.89
C ASP A 401 -20.12 -4.07 -9.75
N PHE A 402 -20.36 -2.77 -10.00
CA PHE A 402 -21.01 -1.90 -9.02
C PHE A 402 -22.47 -2.28 -8.75
N GLU A 403 -23.26 -2.60 -9.79
CA GLU A 403 -24.61 -3.16 -9.62
C GLU A 403 -24.59 -4.45 -8.79
N THR A 404 -23.67 -5.35 -9.10
CA THR A 404 -23.50 -6.61 -8.37
C THR A 404 -23.15 -6.35 -6.91
N PHE A 405 -22.25 -5.40 -6.66
CA PHE A 405 -21.91 -4.96 -5.30
C PHE A 405 -23.14 -4.46 -4.55
N ILE A 406 -23.93 -3.55 -5.11
CA ILE A 406 -25.15 -3.03 -4.47
C ILE A 406 -26.11 -4.17 -4.11
N ASN A 407 -26.29 -5.13 -5.03
CA ASN A 407 -27.25 -6.21 -4.86
C ASN A 407 -26.87 -7.20 -3.76
N ILE A 408 -25.58 -7.46 -3.54
CA ILE A 408 -25.14 -8.49 -2.59
C ILE A 408 -24.62 -7.94 -1.27
N ILE A 409 -24.06 -6.73 -1.24
CA ILE A 409 -23.19 -6.29 -0.14
C ILE A 409 -23.92 -6.27 1.19
N SER A 410 -25.19 -5.87 1.25
CA SER A 410 -25.97 -5.80 2.49
C SER A 410 -25.98 -7.11 3.28
N SER A 411 -25.95 -8.27 2.60
CA SER A 411 -25.89 -9.59 3.24
C SER A 411 -24.58 -9.87 3.99
N PHE A 412 -23.53 -9.09 3.70
CA PHE A 412 -22.20 -9.18 4.34
C PHE A 412 -22.01 -8.14 5.45
N LEU A 413 -22.86 -7.10 5.52
CA LEU A 413 -22.67 -5.97 6.44
C LEU A 413 -23.35 -6.17 7.78
N VAL A 414 -24.43 -6.94 7.84
CA VAL A 414 -25.23 -7.13 9.06
C VAL A 414 -24.72 -8.35 9.83
N PRO A 415 -24.33 -8.21 11.11
CA PRO A 415 -23.94 -9.33 11.95
C PRO A 415 -25.05 -10.38 12.08
N GLN A 416 -24.70 -11.66 12.04
CA GLN A 416 -25.65 -12.75 12.28
C GLN A 416 -25.96 -12.87 13.77
N GLY A 417 -27.21 -13.19 14.12
CA GLY A 417 -27.62 -13.45 15.51
C GLY A 417 -28.01 -12.23 16.34
N VAL A 418 -28.06 -11.03 15.76
CA VAL A 418 -28.72 -9.85 16.35
C VAL A 418 -30.21 -9.86 15.99
N SER A 419 -31.06 -9.35 16.90
CA SER A 419 -32.50 -9.26 16.67
C SER A 419 -32.80 -8.41 15.43
N SER A 420 -33.76 -8.85 14.61
CA SER A 420 -34.21 -8.12 13.41
C SER A 420 -34.75 -6.71 13.69
N SER A 421 -35.00 -6.37 14.95
CA SER A 421 -35.39 -5.02 15.36
C SER A 421 -34.22 -4.03 15.40
N ASN A 422 -32.97 -4.50 15.51
CA ASN A 422 -31.78 -3.67 15.63
C ASN A 422 -30.65 -4.18 14.72
N GLU A 423 -30.70 -3.82 13.44
CA GLU A 423 -29.60 -4.07 12.50
C GLU A 423 -28.46 -3.07 12.76
N TYR A 424 -27.25 -3.59 12.98
CA TYR A 424 -26.04 -2.77 13.14
C TYR A 424 -25.06 -3.07 11.99
N PRO A 425 -25.32 -2.58 10.77
CA PRO A 425 -24.43 -2.86 9.64
C PRO A 425 -23.07 -2.16 9.81
N ILE A 426 -22.01 -2.71 9.20
CA ILE A 426 -20.68 -2.07 9.15
C ILE A 426 -20.73 -0.69 8.48
N PHE A 427 -21.49 -0.57 7.39
CA PHE A 427 -21.77 0.65 6.66
C PHE A 427 -23.13 0.51 5.96
N THR A 428 -23.69 1.60 5.44
CA THR A 428 -25.01 1.58 4.78
C THR A 428 -24.92 1.98 3.31
N LEU A 429 -25.93 1.56 2.53
CA LEU A 429 -26.17 2.06 1.19
C LEU A 429 -27.38 3.00 1.20
N HIS A 430 -27.27 4.11 0.48
CA HIS A 430 -28.38 5.05 0.30
C HIS A 430 -28.61 5.33 -1.19
N ASN A 431 -29.85 5.18 -1.66
CA ASN A 431 -30.17 5.33 -3.09
C ASN A 431 -30.02 6.77 -3.61
N GLY A 432 -30.16 7.78 -2.73
CA GLY A 432 -30.05 9.19 -3.09
C GLY A 432 -28.62 9.73 -3.07
N SER A 433 -28.51 11.05 -3.25
CA SER A 433 -27.26 11.82 -3.14
C SER A 433 -27.08 12.38 -1.73
N ARG A 434 -25.84 12.56 -1.26
CA ARG A 434 -25.57 13.15 0.06
C ARG A 434 -26.14 14.56 0.21
N SER A 435 -26.00 15.40 -0.80
CA SER A 435 -26.44 16.81 -0.75
C SER A 435 -27.92 16.92 -0.43
N LEU A 436 -28.74 16.09 -1.08
CA LEU A 436 -30.19 16.04 -0.87
C LEU A 436 -30.60 15.57 0.54
N VAL A 437 -29.76 14.77 1.19
CA VAL A 437 -30.02 14.29 2.57
C VAL A 437 -29.61 15.33 3.61
N MET A 438 -28.51 16.07 3.36
CA MET A 438 -28.02 17.08 4.31
C MET A 438 -28.68 18.47 4.14
N ASP A 439 -29.25 18.78 2.98
CA ASP A 439 -29.96 20.05 2.73
C ASP A 439 -31.40 20.09 3.30
N LEU A 440 -31.80 19.10 4.09
CA LEU A 440 -33.05 19.15 4.86
C LEU A 440 -32.97 20.26 5.94
N PRO A 441 -33.98 21.15 6.07
CA PRO A 441 -33.93 22.35 6.92
C PRO A 441 -33.60 22.11 8.42
N ASN A 442 -33.69 20.87 8.89
CA ASN A 442 -33.57 20.52 10.31
C ASN A 442 -32.19 19.98 10.71
N VAL A 443 -31.25 19.75 9.79
CA VAL A 443 -29.91 19.21 10.14
C VAL A 443 -28.88 20.34 10.36
N ARG A 444 -29.11 21.53 9.80
CA ARG A 444 -28.19 22.68 9.90
C ARG A 444 -27.92 23.16 11.33
N ASN A 445 -28.82 22.90 12.28
CA ASN A 445 -28.69 23.40 13.65
C ASN A 445 -27.97 22.45 14.61
N SER A 446 -27.56 21.25 14.19
CA SER A 446 -26.96 20.27 15.11
C SER A 446 -25.47 19.98 14.90
N ILE A 447 -24.89 20.33 13.75
CA ILE A 447 -23.53 19.87 13.38
C ILE A 447 -22.48 20.99 13.51
N TYR A 448 -22.85 22.26 13.30
CA TYR A 448 -21.90 23.37 13.31
C TYR A 448 -21.43 23.83 14.71
N GLU A 449 -22.10 23.44 15.79
CA GLU A 449 -21.67 23.81 17.16
C GLU A 449 -20.65 22.82 17.78
N THR A 450 -20.55 21.58 17.26
CA THR A 450 -19.71 20.54 17.85
C THR A 450 -18.27 20.50 17.37
N GLU A 451 -17.93 21.13 16.24
CA GLU A 451 -16.53 21.16 15.74
C GLU A 451 -15.69 22.30 16.34
N HIS A 452 -16.30 23.28 17.02
CA HIS A 452 -15.60 24.42 17.63
C HIS A 452 -15.33 24.29 19.14
N HIS A 453 -15.72 23.18 19.78
CA HIS A 453 -15.56 22.98 21.23
C HIS A 453 -14.69 21.78 21.63
N TRP A 454 -13.77 21.32 20.77
CA TRP A 454 -12.63 20.54 21.25
C TRP A 454 -11.57 21.48 21.85
N MET A 455 -11.89 22.06 23.01
CA MET A 455 -10.86 22.60 23.89
C MET A 455 -9.99 21.42 24.33
N THR A 456 -8.73 21.44 23.94
CA THR A 456 -7.68 20.65 24.57
C THR A 456 -7.73 20.95 26.07
N PRO A 457 -7.94 19.95 26.96
CA PRO A 457 -7.82 20.21 28.38
C PRO A 457 -6.40 20.68 28.65
N ASN A 458 -6.28 21.88 29.20
CA ASN A 458 -5.03 22.42 29.69
C ASN A 458 -4.67 21.62 30.94
N ILE A 459 -3.85 20.56 30.77
CA ILE A 459 -3.32 19.81 31.91
C ILE A 459 -2.22 20.68 32.51
N GLN A 460 -2.60 21.45 33.53
CA GLN A 460 -1.66 22.01 34.48
C GLN A 460 -1.08 20.86 35.32
N ASP A 461 0.24 20.93 35.50
CA ASP A 461 1.04 20.11 36.40
C ASP A 461 0.41 20.02 37.81
N SER A 462 -0.08 18.83 38.16
CA SER A 462 -0.04 18.28 39.51
C SER A 462 -0.57 16.85 39.47
N ASP A 463 0.32 15.88 39.40
CA ASP A 463 0.46 14.88 40.48
C ASP A 463 1.46 13.80 40.06
N THR A 464 2.52 13.77 40.87
CA THR A 464 3.53 12.73 41.01
C THR A 464 2.91 11.36 41.32
N ASP A 465 3.66 10.33 40.95
CA ASP A 465 3.54 8.92 41.34
C ASP A 465 2.63 8.02 40.49
N MET A 466 3.26 7.30 39.55
CA MET A 466 3.03 5.85 39.40
C MET A 466 4.16 5.19 38.61
N GLU A 467 5.04 4.60 39.40
CA GLU A 467 5.82 3.37 39.21
C GLU A 467 6.04 2.82 37.79
N SER A 468 7.31 2.84 37.42
CA SER A 468 7.94 1.94 36.46
C SER A 468 7.90 0.49 36.94
N GLU A 469 7.21 -0.39 36.21
CA GLU A 469 7.45 -1.84 36.33
C GLU A 469 8.19 -2.38 35.12
N GLU A 470 9.48 -2.57 35.37
CA GLU A 470 10.40 -3.49 34.75
C GLU A 470 9.85 -4.93 34.84
N PHE A 471 9.73 -5.65 33.71
CA PHE A 471 9.54 -7.09 33.75
C PHE A 471 10.73 -7.81 33.11
N VAL A 472 11.50 -8.42 34.00
CA VAL A 472 12.55 -9.40 33.78
C VAL A 472 11.94 -10.68 33.21
N LEU A 473 12.63 -11.26 32.22
CA LEU A 473 12.33 -12.55 31.61
C LEU A 473 12.55 -13.71 32.58
N LEU A 474 11.55 -14.58 32.70
CA LEU A 474 11.72 -16.03 32.86
C LEU A 474 10.84 -16.77 31.86
#